data_AF-A0A3D6D6W9-F1
#
_entry.id   AF-A0A3D6D6W9-F1
#
_cell.length_a   1.000
_cell.length_b   1.000
_cell.length_c   1.000
_cell.angle_alpha   90.00
_cell.angle_beta   90.00
_cell.angle_gamma   90.00
#
_symmetry.space_group_name_H-M   'P 1'
#
loop_
_entity.id
_entity.type
_entity.pdbx_description
1 polymer ?
#
loop_
_entity_poly.entity_id
_entity_poly.type
_entity_poly.pdbx_seq_one_letter_code
_entity_poly.pdbx_strand_id
1 'polypeptide(L)'
;AAANRKGIQTLARLADANGAQTVKNHMIALKEHAAQLLAKRLKVLEYGNYKAEESLDDGTLLKVCIHHSKQRFQFDFTGTKLSHEGNLNATPAIVNSVILYVLRLLVSDSIPMNEGLLQQVEVVLPRCLLNPPFSADPEHCPPVVGGNVETSQRLVDLLLKALRLAGCSQGTMNNVIFGNESVSYYETVCGGVGATNEHSGAHAIHSHMTNTAITDPEILEMRYPVRLHRFAIRKGSGGKGDYSGGDGIVREFEFLAPVSLSLLTQHRVEGPYGMLGGHPGQTGRQQWIKKDGRTQELDSICGVEISPGERLILETPGGGGYGNAKENT
;
A
#
# COMPACT_ATOMS: atom_id res chain seq x y z
N ALA A 1 19.51 16.20 5.42
CA ALA A 1 20.82 16.80 5.04
C ALA A 1 22.01 15.86 5.24
N ALA A 2 22.17 15.23 6.41
CA ALA A 2 23.31 14.34 6.70
C ALA A 2 23.41 13.13 5.75
N ALA A 3 22.29 12.44 5.50
CA ALA A 3 22.24 11.30 4.57
C ALA A 3 22.68 11.68 3.14
N ASN A 4 22.10 12.73 2.56
CA ASN A 4 22.47 13.21 1.22
C ASN A 4 23.96 13.60 1.15
N ARG A 5 24.49 14.26 2.18
CA ARG A 5 25.92 14.61 2.25
C ARG A 5 26.79 13.35 2.29
N LYS A 6 26.42 12.33 3.07
CA LYS A 6 27.12 11.05 3.10
C LYS A 6 27.05 10.35 1.73
N GLY A 7 25.92 10.41 1.04
CA GLY A 7 25.74 9.90 -0.32
C GLY A 7 26.70 10.56 -1.31
N ILE A 8 26.77 11.90 -1.31
CA ILE A 8 27.70 12.68 -2.15
C ILE A 8 29.15 12.26 -1.87
N GLN A 9 29.55 12.23 -0.60
CA GLN A 9 30.91 11.86 -0.20
C GLN A 9 31.28 10.43 -0.61
N THR A 10 30.35 9.50 -0.49
CA THR A 10 30.60 8.09 -0.82
C THR A 10 30.68 7.88 -2.33
N LEU A 11 29.82 8.56 -3.10
CA LEU A 11 29.87 8.54 -4.56
C LEU A 11 31.15 9.18 -5.11
N ALA A 12 31.58 10.32 -4.54
CA ALA A 12 32.84 10.96 -4.89
C ALA A 12 34.03 10.02 -4.64
N ARG A 13 34.10 9.39 -3.47
CA ARG A 13 35.16 8.41 -3.15
C ARG A 13 35.18 7.23 -4.12
N LEU A 14 34.01 6.73 -4.51
CA LEU A 14 33.90 5.65 -5.48
C LEU A 14 34.45 6.07 -6.86
N ALA A 15 34.14 7.30 -7.28
CA ALA A 15 34.63 7.89 -8.52
C ALA A 15 36.14 8.16 -8.48
N ASP A 16 36.69 8.63 -7.36
CA ASP A 16 38.13 8.85 -7.18
C ASP A 16 38.92 7.53 -7.26
N ALA A 17 38.37 6.45 -6.67
CA ALA A 17 39.04 5.15 -6.63
C ALA A 17 38.98 4.38 -7.96
N ASN A 18 37.90 4.52 -8.74
CA ASN A 18 37.63 3.67 -9.92
C ASN A 18 37.54 4.44 -11.24
N GLY A 19 37.62 5.78 -11.19
CA GLY A 19 37.35 6.67 -12.31
C GLY A 19 35.86 6.97 -12.48
N ALA A 20 35.51 8.25 -12.59
CA ALA A 20 34.12 8.71 -12.73
C ALA A 20 33.40 8.09 -13.96
N GLN A 21 34.11 7.92 -15.07
CA GLN A 21 33.54 7.33 -16.29
C GLN A 21 33.18 5.84 -16.08
N THR A 22 34.02 5.08 -15.38
CA THR A 22 33.76 3.67 -15.03
C THR A 22 32.51 3.56 -14.18
N VAL A 23 32.39 4.38 -13.13
CA VAL A 23 31.21 4.41 -12.25
C VAL A 23 29.95 4.72 -13.05
N LYS A 24 29.99 5.74 -13.92
CA LYS A 24 28.85 6.11 -14.79
C LYS A 24 28.46 4.97 -15.73
N ASN A 25 29.43 4.28 -16.33
CA ASN A 25 29.16 3.12 -17.20
C ASN A 25 28.47 1.99 -16.43
N HIS A 26 28.90 1.71 -15.19
CA HIS A 26 28.23 0.71 -14.35
C HIS A 26 26.80 1.12 -13.96
N MET A 27 26.54 2.41 -13.68
CA MET A 27 25.17 2.88 -13.44
C MET A 27 24.26 2.64 -14.65
N ILE A 28 24.76 2.86 -15.87
CA ILE A 28 24.03 2.58 -17.11
C ILE A 28 23.81 1.06 -17.26
N ALA A 29 24.86 0.26 -17.08
CA ALA A 29 24.78 -1.19 -17.20
C ALA A 29 23.78 -1.82 -16.21
N LEU A 30 23.68 -1.29 -14.98
CA LEU A 30 22.68 -1.73 -14.00
C LEU A 30 21.23 -1.47 -14.46
N LYS A 31 20.99 -0.36 -15.17
CA LYS A 31 19.68 -0.06 -15.75
C LYS A 31 19.36 -0.97 -16.93
N GLU A 32 20.32 -1.16 -17.83
CA GLU A 32 20.16 -2.08 -18.96
C GLU A 32 19.93 -3.53 -18.51
N HIS A 33 20.64 -3.96 -17.46
CA HIS A 33 20.45 -5.27 -16.87
C HIS A 33 19.03 -5.48 -16.34
N ALA A 34 18.48 -4.51 -15.60
CA ALA A 34 17.09 -4.56 -15.13
C ALA A 34 16.10 -4.64 -16.31
N ALA A 35 16.31 -3.85 -17.37
CA ALA A 35 15.49 -3.87 -18.58
C ALA A 35 15.53 -5.24 -19.29
N GLN A 36 16.71 -5.86 -19.38
CA GLN A 36 16.88 -7.18 -20.00
C GLN A 36 16.19 -8.30 -19.22
N LEU A 37 16.22 -8.25 -17.89
CA LEU A 37 15.55 -9.24 -17.04
C LEU A 37 14.04 -9.16 -17.18
N LEU A 38 13.48 -7.94 -17.22
CA LEU A 38 12.06 -7.77 -17.54
C LEU A 38 11.75 -8.32 -18.93
N ALA A 39 12.55 -7.99 -19.95
CA ALA A 39 12.36 -8.48 -21.32
C ALA A 39 12.29 -10.01 -21.42
N LYS A 40 13.15 -10.71 -20.66
CA LYS A 40 13.13 -12.17 -20.59
C LYS A 40 11.84 -12.69 -19.98
N ARG A 41 11.37 -12.04 -18.90
CA ARG A 41 10.11 -12.41 -18.24
C ARG A 41 8.89 -12.14 -19.14
N LEU A 42 8.85 -11.03 -19.88
CA LEU A 42 7.77 -10.71 -20.80
C LEU A 42 7.56 -11.81 -21.85
N LYS A 43 8.64 -12.43 -22.34
CA LYS A 43 8.55 -13.48 -23.37
C LYS A 43 7.83 -14.76 -22.93
N VAL A 44 7.77 -15.02 -21.61
CA VAL A 44 7.14 -16.22 -21.04
C VAL A 44 5.76 -15.94 -20.45
N LEU A 45 5.39 -14.68 -20.28
CA LEU A 45 4.05 -14.30 -19.87
C LEU A 45 3.11 -14.41 -21.07
N GLU A 46 1.87 -14.83 -20.81
CA GLU A 46 0.83 -14.90 -21.84
C GLU A 46 0.59 -13.50 -22.45
N TYR A 47 0.47 -13.42 -23.77
CA TYR A 47 0.12 -12.17 -24.43
C TYR A 47 -1.38 -11.93 -24.35
N GLY A 48 -1.78 -10.69 -24.13
CA GLY A 48 -3.20 -10.39 -24.03
C GLY A 48 -3.50 -9.08 -23.35
N ASN A 49 -4.78 -8.91 -23.02
CA ASN A 49 -5.32 -7.74 -22.38
C ASN A 49 -5.84 -8.14 -21.00
N TYR A 50 -5.27 -7.55 -19.97
CA TYR A 50 -5.64 -7.80 -18.58
C TYR A 50 -6.38 -6.59 -18.06
N LYS A 51 -7.58 -6.80 -17.50
CA LYS A 51 -8.42 -5.71 -17.02
C LYS A 51 -8.77 -5.93 -15.57
N ALA A 52 -8.77 -4.85 -14.80
CA ALA A 52 -9.30 -4.85 -13.44
C ALA A 52 -9.90 -3.49 -13.11
N GLU A 53 -10.79 -3.54 -12.12
CA GLU A 53 -11.41 -2.40 -11.48
C GLU A 53 -11.34 -2.62 -9.98
N GLU A 54 -11.11 -1.53 -9.26
CA GLU A 54 -11.03 -1.44 -7.80
C GLU A 54 -11.60 -0.09 -7.36
N SER A 55 -12.15 -0.02 -6.15
CA SER A 55 -12.74 1.20 -5.61
C SER A 55 -12.18 1.50 -4.22
N LEU A 56 -11.98 2.79 -3.94
CA LEU A 56 -11.78 3.27 -2.57
C LEU A 56 -13.11 3.16 -1.79
N ASP A 57 -13.04 3.26 -0.47
CA ASP A 57 -14.21 3.09 0.41
C ASP A 57 -15.32 4.13 0.15
N ASP A 58 -14.99 5.30 -0.42
CA ASP A 58 -15.94 6.33 -0.85
C ASP A 58 -16.56 6.09 -2.24
N GLY A 59 -16.26 4.95 -2.88
CA GLY A 59 -16.72 4.59 -4.22
C GLY A 59 -15.91 5.22 -5.35
N THR A 60 -14.76 5.83 -5.07
CA THR A 60 -13.86 6.35 -6.11
C THR A 60 -13.20 5.21 -6.88
N LEU A 61 -13.57 5.11 -8.16
CA LEU A 61 -13.15 4.04 -9.07
C LEU A 61 -11.74 4.25 -9.62
N LEU A 62 -10.93 3.19 -9.55
CA LEU A 62 -9.70 3.02 -10.30
C LEU A 62 -9.85 1.88 -11.31
N LYS A 63 -9.31 2.10 -12.52
CA LYS A 63 -9.42 1.15 -13.63
C LYS A 63 -8.09 1.02 -14.35
N VAL A 64 -7.76 -0.20 -14.76
CA VAL A 64 -6.61 -0.45 -15.62
C VAL A 64 -6.95 -1.44 -16.73
N CYS A 65 -6.42 -1.19 -17.92
CA CYS A 65 -6.25 -2.16 -18.99
C CYS A 65 -4.77 -2.30 -19.29
N ILE A 66 -4.20 -3.48 -19.02
CA ILE A 66 -2.80 -3.79 -19.28
C ILE A 66 -2.73 -4.56 -20.59
N HIS A 67 -2.15 -3.95 -21.61
CA HIS A 67 -1.87 -4.59 -22.89
C HIS A 67 -0.46 -5.17 -22.86
N HIS A 68 -0.36 -6.50 -22.95
CA HIS A 68 0.91 -7.20 -23.02
C HIS A 68 1.17 -7.69 -24.45
N SER A 69 2.26 -7.20 -25.04
CA SER A 69 2.75 -7.62 -26.36
C SER A 69 4.17 -8.16 -26.26
N LYS A 70 4.69 -8.74 -27.35
CA LYS A 70 6.03 -9.37 -27.41
C LYS A 70 7.21 -8.54 -26.87
N GLN A 71 7.08 -7.22 -26.80
CA GLN A 71 8.18 -6.31 -26.44
C GLN A 71 7.87 -5.32 -25.33
N ARG A 72 6.60 -5.13 -24.95
CA ARG A 72 6.21 -4.09 -23.99
C ARG A 72 4.93 -4.41 -23.24
N PHE A 73 4.80 -3.82 -22.05
CA PHE A 73 3.54 -3.57 -21.39
C PHE A 73 3.06 -2.15 -21.71
N GLN A 74 1.76 -1.98 -21.91
CA GLN A 74 1.09 -0.68 -21.85
C GLN A 74 0.06 -0.72 -20.72
N PHE A 75 0.20 0.17 -19.75
CA PHE A 75 -0.76 0.36 -18.66
C PHE A 75 -1.67 1.52 -19.01
N ASP A 76 -2.93 1.24 -19.31
CA ASP A 76 -3.94 2.26 -19.63
C ASP A 76 -4.91 2.46 -18.47
N PHE A 77 -4.88 3.66 -17.89
CA PHE A 77 -5.73 4.08 -16.78
C PHE A 77 -7.00 4.82 -17.21
N THR A 78 -7.34 4.80 -18.51
CA THR A 78 -8.57 5.39 -19.04
C THR A 78 -9.81 4.80 -18.36
N GLY A 79 -10.71 5.68 -17.93
CA GLY A 79 -11.90 5.33 -17.17
C GLY A 79 -11.74 5.36 -15.64
N THR A 80 -10.51 5.58 -15.15
CA THR A 80 -10.28 5.95 -13.73
C THR A 80 -10.95 7.30 -13.43
N LYS A 81 -11.55 7.43 -12.24
CA LYS A 81 -12.34 8.61 -11.85
C LYS A 81 -11.50 9.90 -11.90
N LEU A 82 -12.16 11.04 -12.14
CA LEU A 82 -11.53 12.35 -12.10
C LEU A 82 -10.93 12.64 -10.72
N SER A 83 -10.22 13.76 -10.59
CA SER A 83 -9.60 14.19 -9.33
C SER A 83 -10.56 14.06 -8.16
N HIS A 84 -10.04 13.50 -7.08
CA HIS A 84 -10.73 13.32 -5.82
C HIS A 84 -10.83 14.66 -5.09
N GLU A 85 -11.97 14.94 -4.44
CA GLU A 85 -12.18 16.21 -3.72
C GLU A 85 -11.35 16.31 -2.44
N GLY A 86 -11.22 15.19 -1.72
CA GLY A 86 -10.32 15.02 -0.57
C GLY A 86 -8.88 14.70 -0.96
N ASN A 87 -8.09 14.19 -0.02
CA ASN A 87 -6.64 14.03 -0.17
C ASN A 87 -6.16 12.70 -0.82
N LEU A 88 -7.06 11.91 -1.40
CA LEU A 88 -6.74 10.61 -2.02
C LEU A 88 -6.20 10.74 -3.46
N ASN A 89 -5.84 11.93 -3.92
CA ASN A 89 -5.20 12.11 -5.22
C ASN A 89 -3.74 11.62 -5.18
N ALA A 90 -3.31 10.88 -6.21
CA ALA A 90 -1.94 10.43 -6.39
C ALA A 90 -1.28 11.13 -7.57
N THR A 91 0.05 11.28 -7.53
CA THR A 91 0.82 11.89 -8.61
C THR A 91 1.26 10.84 -9.64
N PRO A 92 1.61 11.25 -10.87
CA PRO A 92 2.21 10.33 -11.86
C PRO A 92 3.48 9.62 -11.34
N ALA A 93 4.21 10.23 -10.42
CA ALA A 93 5.38 9.61 -9.79
C ALA A 93 4.99 8.40 -8.92
N ILE A 94 3.86 8.47 -8.21
CA ILE A 94 3.32 7.34 -7.44
C ILE A 94 2.90 6.21 -8.40
N VAL A 95 2.23 6.54 -9.51
CA VAL A 95 1.85 5.55 -10.54
C VAL A 95 3.06 4.79 -11.06
N ASN A 96 4.13 5.50 -11.44
CA ASN A 96 5.36 4.89 -11.92
C ASN A 96 6.03 4.01 -10.86
N SER A 97 6.00 4.43 -9.59
CA SER A 97 6.58 3.67 -8.47
C SER A 97 5.82 2.36 -8.22
N VAL A 98 4.48 2.40 -8.28
CA VAL A 98 3.62 1.23 -8.14
C VAL A 98 3.83 0.25 -9.30
N ILE A 99 3.89 0.75 -10.54
CA ILE A 99 4.18 -0.09 -11.71
C ILE A 99 5.55 -0.76 -11.55
N LEU A 100 6.59 -0.01 -11.19
CA LEU A 100 7.94 -0.53 -10.97
C LEU A 100 7.98 -1.62 -9.87
N TYR A 101 7.24 -1.42 -8.77
CA TYR A 101 7.08 -2.41 -7.72
C TYR A 101 6.40 -3.70 -8.24
N VAL A 102 5.29 -3.60 -8.98
CA VAL A 102 4.59 -4.77 -9.51
C VAL A 102 5.42 -5.52 -10.55
N LEU A 103 6.13 -4.81 -11.41
CA LEU A 103 7.07 -5.43 -12.36
C LEU A 103 8.20 -6.17 -11.64
N ARG A 104 8.70 -5.63 -10.51
CA ARG A 104 9.66 -6.34 -9.67
C ARG A 104 9.10 -7.67 -9.16
N LEU A 105 7.86 -7.69 -8.69
CA LEU A 105 7.21 -8.93 -8.22
C LEU A 105 7.07 -9.95 -9.35
N LEU A 106 6.76 -9.49 -10.57
CA LEU A 106 6.63 -10.35 -11.76
C LEU A 106 7.92 -11.03 -12.19
N VAL A 107 9.07 -10.34 -12.08
CA VAL A 107 10.35 -10.83 -12.60
C VAL A 107 10.88 -12.02 -11.79
N SER A 108 10.48 -12.18 -10.53
CA SER A 108 10.81 -13.31 -9.63
C SER A 108 12.30 -13.68 -9.54
N ASP A 109 13.20 -12.77 -9.96
CA ASP A 109 14.66 -12.89 -9.86
C ASP A 109 15.23 -11.78 -8.96
N SER A 110 16.46 -11.98 -8.48
CA SER A 110 17.23 -10.93 -7.82
C SER A 110 17.60 -9.85 -8.83
N ILE A 111 16.88 -8.73 -8.82
CA ILE A 111 17.10 -7.62 -9.73
C ILE A 111 17.45 -6.34 -8.96
N PRO A 112 18.35 -5.51 -9.48
CA PRO A 112 18.56 -4.18 -8.94
C PRO A 112 17.30 -3.34 -9.17
N MET A 113 16.75 -2.77 -8.11
CA MET A 113 15.57 -1.89 -8.21
C MET A 113 15.96 -0.55 -8.82
N ASN A 114 15.60 -0.31 -10.08
CA ASN A 114 15.85 0.95 -10.78
C ASN A 114 14.88 1.15 -11.97
N GLU A 115 14.89 2.36 -12.54
CA GLU A 115 14.00 2.78 -13.63
C GLU A 115 14.26 2.06 -14.97
N GLY A 116 15.28 1.20 -15.07
CA GLY A 116 15.47 0.30 -16.20
C GLY A 116 14.26 -0.61 -16.46
N LEU A 117 13.53 -0.99 -15.40
CA LEU A 117 12.27 -1.75 -15.53
C LEU A 117 11.17 -1.01 -16.30
N LEU A 118 11.25 0.31 -16.39
CA LEU A 118 10.25 1.12 -17.09
C LEU A 118 10.57 1.30 -18.59
N GLN A 119 11.73 0.83 -19.08
CA GLN A 119 12.11 1.01 -20.49
C GLN A 119 11.14 0.34 -21.48
N GLN A 120 10.48 -0.74 -21.05
CA GLN A 120 9.52 -1.52 -21.87
C GLN A 120 8.07 -1.27 -21.43
N VAL A 121 7.84 -0.13 -20.77
CA VAL A 121 6.56 0.23 -20.20
C VAL A 121 6.07 1.51 -20.84
N GLU A 122 4.88 1.45 -21.37
CA GLU A 122 4.12 2.61 -21.82
C GLU A 122 3.00 2.86 -20.82
N VAL A 123 2.77 4.12 -20.43
CA VAL A 123 1.73 4.49 -19.47
C VAL A 123 0.79 5.49 -20.13
N VAL A 124 -0.47 5.09 -20.32
CA VAL A 124 -1.55 5.96 -20.77
C VAL A 124 -2.28 6.48 -19.53
N LEU A 125 -2.01 7.72 -19.17
CA LEU A 125 -2.46 8.34 -17.92
C LEU A 125 -3.22 9.66 -18.19
N PRO A 126 -4.55 9.61 -18.41
CA PRO A 126 -5.36 10.81 -18.61
C PRO A 126 -5.41 11.68 -17.34
N ARG A 127 -6.02 12.87 -17.43
CA ARG A 127 -6.31 13.67 -16.24
C ARG A 127 -7.37 12.95 -15.39
N CYS A 128 -6.96 12.51 -14.22
CA CYS A 128 -7.75 11.73 -13.26
C CYS A 128 -7.13 11.86 -11.87
N LEU A 129 -7.65 11.16 -10.84
CA LEU A 129 -7.05 11.21 -9.49
C LEU A 129 -5.59 10.73 -9.43
N LEU A 130 -5.11 9.99 -10.44
CA LEU A 130 -3.72 9.51 -10.54
C LEU A 130 -2.80 10.49 -11.30
N ASN A 131 -3.37 11.51 -11.92
CA ASN A 131 -2.68 12.59 -12.62
C ASN A 131 -3.51 13.88 -12.53
N PRO A 132 -3.70 14.38 -11.30
CA PRO A 132 -4.59 15.49 -11.07
C PRO A 132 -3.93 16.79 -11.58
N PRO A 133 -4.70 17.84 -11.89
CA PRO A 133 -4.15 19.08 -12.41
C PRO A 133 -3.43 19.85 -11.29
N PHE A 134 -2.16 20.20 -11.49
CA PHE A 134 -1.42 21.09 -10.59
C PHE A 134 -1.39 22.49 -11.16
N SER A 135 -1.59 23.48 -10.29
CA SER A 135 -1.53 24.91 -10.61
C SER A 135 -0.22 25.51 -10.11
N ALA A 136 0.13 26.70 -10.58
CA ALA A 136 1.19 27.52 -9.99
C ALA A 136 0.81 28.04 -8.60
N ASP A 137 -0.49 28.14 -8.32
CA ASP A 137 -1.02 28.48 -7.01
C ASP A 137 -1.24 27.20 -6.18
N PRO A 138 -0.51 27.02 -5.05
CA PRO A 138 -0.64 25.86 -4.18
C PRO A 138 -2.05 25.66 -3.61
N GLU A 139 -2.82 26.73 -3.37
CA GLU A 139 -4.18 26.65 -2.82
C GLU A 139 -5.16 25.98 -3.79
N HIS A 140 -4.84 26.03 -5.10
CA HIS A 140 -5.60 25.38 -6.16
C HIS A 140 -5.04 24.01 -6.53
N CYS A 141 -4.00 23.53 -5.84
CA CYS A 141 -3.48 22.20 -6.07
C CYS A 141 -4.32 21.15 -5.32
N PRO A 142 -4.67 20.03 -5.97
CA PRO A 142 -5.40 18.95 -5.34
C PRO A 142 -4.55 18.33 -4.23
N PRO A 143 -5.11 18.07 -3.04
CA PRO A 143 -4.34 17.49 -1.95
C PRO A 143 -3.97 16.03 -2.25
N VAL A 144 -2.73 15.64 -1.93
CA VAL A 144 -2.15 14.34 -2.32
C VAL A 144 -1.65 13.45 -1.17
N VAL A 145 -1.86 13.85 0.08
CA VAL A 145 -1.32 13.13 1.24
C VAL A 145 -1.80 11.67 1.26
N GLY A 146 -3.11 11.47 1.11
CA GLY A 146 -3.73 10.16 1.08
C GLY A 146 -3.38 9.35 -0.17
N GLY A 147 -3.03 10.01 -1.27
CA GLY A 147 -2.60 9.31 -2.48
C GLY A 147 -1.31 8.51 -2.34
N ASN A 148 -0.36 9.00 -1.53
CA ASN A 148 0.89 8.29 -1.30
C ASN A 148 0.72 7.06 -0.40
N VAL A 149 -0.34 7.03 0.42
CA VAL A 149 -0.59 5.97 1.40
C VAL A 149 -1.68 5.01 0.94
N GLU A 150 -2.90 5.49 0.72
CA GLU A 150 -4.07 4.63 0.46
C GLU A 150 -4.27 4.37 -1.03
N THR A 151 -4.22 5.40 -1.87
CA THR A 151 -4.41 5.22 -3.32
C THR A 151 -3.27 4.44 -3.95
N SER A 152 -2.04 4.59 -3.44
CA SER A 152 -0.89 3.81 -3.89
C SER A 152 -1.04 2.33 -3.55
N GLN A 153 -1.53 1.98 -2.35
CA GLN A 153 -1.86 0.60 -1.98
C GLN A 153 -2.94 0.05 -2.89
N ARG A 154 -4.05 0.77 -3.07
CA ARG A 154 -5.14 0.32 -3.93
C ARG A 154 -4.72 0.16 -5.39
N LEU A 155 -3.80 1.00 -5.86
CA LEU A 155 -3.23 0.88 -7.19
C LEU A 155 -2.37 -0.39 -7.34
N VAL A 156 -1.62 -0.79 -6.30
CA VAL A 156 -0.92 -2.09 -6.30
C VAL A 156 -1.94 -3.22 -6.42
N ASP A 157 -2.98 -3.21 -5.59
CA ASP A 157 -4.02 -4.22 -5.60
C ASP A 157 -4.68 -4.33 -6.97
N LEU A 158 -5.02 -3.19 -7.60
CA LEU A 158 -5.56 -3.12 -8.95
C LEU A 158 -4.66 -3.82 -9.99
N LEU A 159 -3.35 -3.54 -9.96
CA LEU A 159 -2.40 -4.13 -10.91
C LEU A 159 -2.17 -5.63 -10.65
N LEU A 160 -2.07 -6.04 -9.37
CA LEU A 160 -1.97 -7.45 -8.99
C LEU A 160 -3.22 -8.24 -9.37
N LYS A 161 -4.41 -7.62 -9.25
CA LYS A 161 -5.70 -8.18 -9.66
C LYS A 161 -5.76 -8.40 -11.17
N ALA A 162 -5.41 -7.39 -11.96
CA ALA A 162 -5.39 -7.47 -13.42
C ALA A 162 -4.49 -8.62 -13.89
N LEU A 163 -3.27 -8.69 -13.34
CA LEU A 163 -2.27 -9.71 -13.68
C LEU A 163 -2.48 -11.06 -12.98
N ARG A 164 -3.49 -11.17 -12.10
CA ARG A 164 -3.86 -12.39 -11.36
C ARG A 164 -2.72 -12.99 -10.53
N LEU A 165 -1.92 -12.14 -9.89
CA LEU A 165 -0.69 -12.58 -9.21
C LEU A 165 -0.91 -13.05 -7.77
N ALA A 166 -1.85 -12.42 -7.06
CA ALA A 166 -2.14 -12.70 -5.66
C ALA A 166 -3.57 -12.27 -5.31
N GLY A 167 -4.11 -12.83 -4.22
CA GLY A 167 -5.19 -12.20 -3.48
C GLY A 167 -4.76 -10.82 -2.99
N CYS A 168 -5.74 -9.95 -2.72
CA CYS A 168 -5.47 -8.64 -2.17
C CYS A 168 -4.86 -8.78 -0.76
N SER A 169 -3.80 -8.04 -0.45
CA SER A 169 -3.38 -7.88 0.95
C SER A 169 -4.36 -6.95 1.68
N GLN A 170 -4.08 -6.53 2.90
CA GLN A 170 -4.94 -5.61 3.64
C GLN A 170 -5.38 -4.34 2.86
N GLY A 171 -4.63 -3.94 1.82
CA GLY A 171 -4.99 -2.87 0.87
C GLY A 171 -5.12 -1.48 1.48
N THR A 172 -4.51 -1.27 2.65
CA THR A 172 -4.47 -0.01 3.38
C THR A 172 -3.19 0.07 4.22
N MET A 173 -2.70 1.27 4.52
CA MET A 173 -1.62 1.44 5.48
C MET A 173 -2.12 1.52 6.93
N ASN A 174 -3.44 1.62 7.13
CA ASN A 174 -4.09 1.89 8.41
C ASN A 174 -3.40 3.02 9.18
N ASN A 175 -3.42 4.25 8.63
CA ASN A 175 -2.76 5.38 9.27
C ASN A 175 -3.54 5.78 10.52
N VAL A 176 -2.86 5.70 11.68
CA VAL A 176 -3.35 6.15 12.97
C VAL A 176 -2.49 7.33 13.39
N ILE A 177 -3.09 8.50 13.45
CA ILE A 177 -2.44 9.74 13.86
C ILE A 177 -3.18 10.28 15.06
N PHE A 178 -2.48 10.59 16.14
CA PHE A 178 -3.09 11.34 17.23
C PHE A 178 -2.10 12.28 17.86
N GLY A 179 -2.61 13.34 18.50
CA GLY A 179 -1.75 14.30 19.15
C GLY A 179 -2.51 15.42 19.84
N ASN A 180 -1.73 16.30 20.46
CA ASN A 180 -2.19 17.55 21.04
C ASN A 180 -1.07 18.59 20.90
N GLU A 181 -1.15 19.72 21.61
CA GLU A 181 -0.17 20.80 21.54
C GLU A 181 1.27 20.37 21.87
N SER A 182 1.45 19.27 22.59
CA SER A 182 2.75 18.81 23.08
C SER A 182 3.31 17.57 22.37
N VAL A 183 2.45 16.74 21.76
CA VAL A 183 2.85 15.46 21.18
C VAL A 183 2.14 15.19 19.85
N SER A 184 2.81 14.51 18.94
CA SER A 184 2.24 13.98 17.70
C SER A 184 2.75 12.57 17.47
N TYR A 185 1.83 11.63 17.36
CA TYR A 185 2.06 10.23 17.04
C TYR A 185 1.53 9.94 15.63
N TYR A 186 2.29 9.15 14.87
CA TYR A 186 1.86 8.62 13.59
C TYR A 186 2.39 7.20 13.43
N GLU A 187 1.49 6.25 13.26
CA GLU A 187 1.79 4.86 12.95
C GLU A 187 0.97 4.38 11.74
N THR A 188 1.63 3.61 10.88
CA THR A 188 0.96 2.75 9.90
C THR A 188 0.80 1.36 10.52
N VAL A 189 -0.40 0.81 10.55
CA VAL A 189 -0.68 -0.45 11.25
C VAL A 189 -0.76 -1.62 10.28
N CYS A 190 -0.05 -2.71 10.59
CA CYS A 190 0.03 -3.90 9.73
C CYS A 190 -1.30 -4.70 9.65
N GLY A 191 -1.36 -5.66 8.73
CA GLY A 191 -2.55 -6.48 8.51
C GLY A 191 -2.24 -7.79 7.81
N GLY A 192 -3.26 -8.40 7.21
CA GLY A 192 -3.11 -9.68 6.50
C GLY A 192 -2.55 -9.51 5.10
N VAL A 193 -1.67 -10.41 4.67
CA VAL A 193 -1.16 -10.46 3.28
C VAL A 193 -2.02 -11.37 2.42
N GLY A 194 -2.20 -11.02 1.16
CA GLY A 194 -2.93 -11.85 0.20
C GLY A 194 -2.19 -13.14 -0.12
N ALA A 195 -2.94 -14.23 -0.30
CA ALA A 195 -2.36 -15.52 -0.69
C ALA A 195 -1.94 -15.51 -2.17
N THR A 196 -0.97 -16.36 -2.52
CA THR A 196 -0.56 -16.59 -3.91
C THR A 196 -0.97 -17.99 -4.35
N ASN A 197 -0.66 -18.35 -5.60
CA ASN A 197 -0.82 -19.70 -6.13
C ASN A 197 0.12 -20.75 -5.50
N GLU A 198 1.03 -20.33 -4.62
CA GLU A 198 2.06 -21.20 -4.04
C GLU A 198 2.06 -21.17 -2.51
N HIS A 199 1.63 -20.07 -1.89
CA HIS A 199 1.77 -19.87 -0.45
C HIS A 199 0.56 -19.15 0.15
N SER A 200 0.22 -19.53 1.39
CA SER A 200 -0.70 -18.75 2.22
C SER A 200 -0.07 -17.41 2.57
N GLY A 201 -0.91 -16.39 2.73
CA GLY A 201 -0.49 -15.06 3.11
C GLY A 201 0.03 -15.00 4.54
N ALA A 202 1.04 -14.16 4.78
CA ALA A 202 1.56 -13.89 6.11
C ALA A 202 0.55 -13.09 6.96
N HIS A 203 0.45 -13.44 8.24
CA HIS A 203 -0.35 -12.71 9.22
C HIS A 203 0.41 -11.48 9.74
N ALA A 204 -0.29 -10.39 10.00
CA ALA A 204 0.19 -9.25 10.78
C ALA A 204 1.51 -8.59 10.32
N ILE A 205 1.70 -8.42 9.01
CA ILE A 205 2.89 -7.72 8.46
C ILE A 205 2.50 -6.55 7.57
N HIS A 206 3.41 -5.57 7.46
CA HIS A 206 3.29 -4.54 6.44
C HIS A 206 3.53 -5.12 5.07
N SER A 207 2.76 -4.64 4.10
CA SER A 207 2.77 -5.15 2.72
C SER A 207 2.86 -4.01 1.73
N HIS A 208 3.45 -4.30 0.57
CA HIS A 208 3.45 -3.43 -0.60
C HIS A 208 4.05 -2.04 -0.33
N MET A 209 3.24 -0.98 -0.33
CA MET A 209 3.72 0.40 -0.23
C MET A 209 4.15 0.80 1.19
N THR A 210 4.19 -0.14 2.14
CA THR A 210 4.60 0.11 3.52
C THR A 210 5.76 -0.78 3.94
N ASN A 211 6.78 -0.19 4.59
CA ASN A 211 7.96 -0.89 5.13
C ASN A 211 8.44 -0.21 6.42
N THR A 212 7.51 0.09 7.32
CA THR A 212 7.78 0.70 8.62
C THR A 212 7.92 -0.41 9.67
N ALA A 213 8.78 -0.19 10.66
CA ALA A 213 8.80 -1.05 11.84
C ALA A 213 7.61 -0.70 12.74
N ILE A 214 7.09 -1.70 13.46
CA ILE A 214 6.10 -1.46 14.51
C ILE A 214 6.73 -0.63 15.64
N THR A 215 5.94 0.24 16.27
CA THR A 215 6.36 0.93 17.49
C THR A 215 6.28 -0.04 18.67
N ASP A 216 7.38 -0.21 19.40
CA ASP A 216 7.38 -1.04 20.60
C ASP A 216 6.36 -0.51 21.63
N PRO A 217 5.50 -1.37 22.22
CA PRO A 217 4.50 -0.95 23.19
C PRO A 217 5.07 -0.12 24.34
N GLU A 218 6.22 -0.50 24.89
CA GLU A 218 6.86 0.22 26.00
C GLU A 218 7.31 1.63 25.59
N ILE A 219 7.82 1.80 24.36
CA ILE A 219 8.24 3.10 23.83
C ILE A 219 7.01 3.97 23.54
N LEU A 220 5.94 3.36 23.02
CA LEU A 220 4.67 4.03 22.78
C LEU A 220 4.11 4.61 24.10
N GLU A 221 3.94 3.79 25.13
CA GLU A 221 3.37 4.21 26.41
C GLU A 221 4.27 5.19 27.18
N MET A 222 5.59 5.11 26.99
CA MET A 222 6.53 6.02 27.63
C MET A 222 6.52 7.43 27.01
N ARG A 223 6.31 7.53 25.70
CA ARG A 223 6.44 8.79 24.95
C ARG A 223 5.12 9.49 24.69
N TYR A 224 4.02 8.76 24.70
CA TYR A 224 2.71 9.27 24.30
C TYR A 224 1.68 9.02 25.40
N PRO A 225 0.67 9.88 25.54
CA PRO A 225 -0.34 9.76 26.59
C PRO A 225 -1.38 8.69 26.22
N VAL A 226 -0.92 7.46 26.04
CA VAL A 226 -1.75 6.31 25.69
C VAL A 226 -1.31 5.07 26.47
N ARG A 227 -2.25 4.15 26.66
CA ARG A 227 -1.99 2.79 27.14
C ARG A 227 -2.48 1.80 26.09
N LEU A 228 -1.66 0.79 25.77
CA LEU A 228 -1.98 -0.25 24.80
C LEU A 228 -2.54 -1.47 25.52
N HIS A 229 -3.86 -1.64 25.51
CA HIS A 229 -4.52 -2.78 26.16
C HIS A 229 -4.37 -4.07 25.36
N ARG A 230 -4.33 -3.95 24.04
CA ARG A 230 -4.30 -5.11 23.14
C ARG A 230 -3.44 -4.84 21.92
N PHE A 231 -2.60 -5.81 21.60
CA PHE A 231 -1.93 -5.93 20.33
C PHE A 231 -1.81 -7.42 19.99
N ALA A 232 -2.71 -7.91 19.12
CA ALA A 232 -2.83 -9.34 18.85
C ALA A 232 -3.24 -9.61 17.41
N ILE A 233 -2.92 -10.80 16.89
CA ILE A 233 -3.42 -11.28 15.60
C ILE A 233 -4.94 -11.44 15.66
N ARG A 234 -5.64 -10.92 14.66
CA ARG A 234 -7.09 -11.04 14.45
C ARG A 234 -7.42 -12.36 13.76
N LYS A 235 -7.34 -13.46 14.51
CA LYS A 235 -7.46 -14.82 13.97
C LYS A 235 -8.75 -15.03 13.17
N GLY A 236 -8.62 -15.65 12.00
CA GLY A 236 -9.75 -15.96 11.12
C GLY A 236 -10.27 -14.78 10.30
N SER A 237 -9.51 -13.69 10.22
CA SER A 237 -9.82 -12.54 9.35
C SER A 237 -9.35 -12.74 7.91
N GLY A 238 -8.39 -13.62 7.67
CA GLY A 238 -7.91 -13.98 6.34
C GLY A 238 -8.94 -14.78 5.53
N GLY A 239 -9.03 -14.46 4.24
CA GLY A 239 -9.90 -15.12 3.27
C GLY A 239 -9.46 -16.56 3.01
N LYS A 240 -10.42 -17.44 2.78
CA LYS A 240 -10.18 -18.88 2.54
C LYS A 240 -9.92 -19.18 1.07
N GLY A 241 -9.17 -20.23 0.80
CA GLY A 241 -8.84 -20.74 -0.54
C GLY A 241 -8.00 -22.02 -0.40
N ASP A 242 -7.45 -22.52 -1.50
CA ASP A 242 -6.38 -23.52 -1.46
C ASP A 242 -5.20 -23.01 -0.62
N TYR A 243 -4.91 -21.71 -0.75
CA TYR A 243 -4.05 -20.95 0.15
C TYR A 243 -4.86 -19.86 0.83
N SER A 244 -4.77 -19.79 2.16
CA SER A 244 -5.50 -18.78 2.94
C SER A 244 -4.75 -17.46 2.94
N GLY A 245 -5.49 -16.35 2.88
CA GLY A 245 -4.93 -15.04 3.17
C GLY A 245 -4.51 -14.92 4.63
N GLY A 246 -3.56 -14.04 4.89
CA GLY A 246 -3.09 -13.74 6.23
C GLY A 246 -4.15 -13.06 7.09
N ASP A 247 -4.01 -13.17 8.39
CA ASP A 247 -4.87 -12.50 9.37
C ASP A 247 -4.34 -11.09 9.65
N GLY A 248 -5.26 -10.15 9.84
CA GLY A 248 -4.97 -8.81 10.35
C GLY A 248 -4.60 -8.81 11.84
N ILE A 249 -4.68 -7.65 12.46
CA ILE A 249 -4.44 -7.46 13.90
C ILE A 249 -5.58 -6.70 14.58
N VAL A 250 -5.58 -6.75 15.90
CA VAL A 250 -6.36 -5.88 16.78
C VAL A 250 -5.39 -5.04 17.60
N ARG A 251 -5.56 -3.73 17.57
CA ARG A 251 -4.90 -2.74 18.44
C ARG A 251 -5.95 -2.04 19.29
N GLU A 252 -5.69 -1.91 20.58
CA GLU A 252 -6.58 -1.19 21.49
C GLU A 252 -5.81 -0.16 22.29
N PHE A 253 -6.08 1.11 22.03
CA PHE A 253 -5.45 2.25 22.69
C PHE A 253 -6.45 2.89 23.66
N GLU A 254 -6.08 3.06 24.92
CA GLU A 254 -6.72 3.99 25.85
C GLU A 254 -5.95 5.30 25.86
N PHE A 255 -6.65 6.42 25.71
CA PHE A 255 -6.02 7.73 25.72
C PHE A 255 -6.01 8.29 27.15
N LEU A 256 -4.86 8.78 27.60
CA LEU A 256 -4.62 9.26 28.97
C LEU A 256 -4.63 10.79 29.07
N ALA A 257 -4.69 11.48 27.94
CA ALA A 257 -4.84 12.93 27.82
C ALA A 257 -5.81 13.26 26.68
N PRO A 258 -6.36 14.48 26.62
CA PRO A 258 -7.11 14.93 25.45
C PRO A 258 -6.22 14.90 24.21
N VAL A 259 -6.71 14.31 23.13
CA VAL A 259 -6.03 14.26 21.84
C VAL A 259 -7.01 14.40 20.69
N SER A 260 -6.54 14.97 19.59
CA SER A 260 -7.19 14.85 18.30
C SER A 260 -6.71 13.56 17.64
N LEU A 261 -7.63 12.66 17.28
CA LEU A 261 -7.37 11.42 16.56
C LEU A 261 -7.79 11.60 15.10
N SER A 262 -6.90 11.27 14.18
CA SER A 262 -7.16 11.17 12.75
C SER A 262 -6.86 9.76 12.25
N LEU A 263 -7.84 9.19 11.55
CA LEU A 263 -7.74 7.89 10.92
C LEU A 263 -7.83 8.07 9.41
N LEU A 264 -6.90 7.46 8.69
CA LEU A 264 -6.91 7.37 7.24
C LEU A 264 -6.67 5.91 6.86
N THR A 265 -7.78 5.22 6.60
CA THR A 265 -7.82 3.77 6.38
C THR A 265 -8.72 3.43 5.19
N GLN A 266 -8.59 2.21 4.65
CA GLN A 266 -9.43 1.67 3.58
C GLN A 266 -9.86 0.23 3.90
N HIS A 267 -10.66 -0.40 3.03
CA HIS A 267 -11.21 -1.74 3.22
C HIS A 267 -12.08 -1.86 4.48
N ARG A 268 -12.86 -0.81 4.77
CA ARG A 268 -13.94 -0.83 5.77
C ARG A 268 -15.29 -1.13 5.15
N VAL A 269 -15.46 -0.85 3.85
CA VAL A 269 -16.70 -1.13 3.09
C VAL A 269 -16.63 -2.48 2.40
N GLU A 270 -15.58 -2.73 1.60
CA GLU A 270 -15.37 -4.00 0.90
C GLU A 270 -14.10 -4.70 1.38
N GLY A 271 -14.18 -6.02 1.59
CA GLY A 271 -13.04 -6.82 2.04
C GLY A 271 -11.98 -6.98 0.94
N PRO A 272 -10.70 -7.18 1.29
CA PRO A 272 -9.66 -7.47 0.31
C PRO A 272 -10.02 -8.69 -0.56
N TYR A 273 -10.06 -8.51 -1.88
CA TYR A 273 -10.52 -9.54 -2.82
C TYR A 273 -9.68 -10.82 -2.73
N GLY A 274 -10.31 -11.99 -2.92
CA GLY A 274 -9.59 -13.25 -3.18
C GLY A 274 -9.30 -13.44 -4.66
N MET A 275 -8.41 -14.38 -5.00
CA MET A 275 -7.93 -14.60 -6.36
C MET A 275 -8.25 -16.01 -6.85
N LEU A 276 -8.65 -16.13 -8.11
CA LEU A 276 -8.99 -17.40 -8.80
C LEU A 276 -9.90 -18.34 -7.96
N GLY A 277 -10.97 -17.80 -7.38
CA GLY A 277 -11.92 -18.56 -6.56
C GLY A 277 -11.69 -18.48 -5.05
N GLY A 278 -10.60 -17.84 -4.63
CA GLY A 278 -10.38 -17.52 -3.21
C GLY A 278 -11.42 -16.54 -2.68
N HIS A 279 -11.79 -16.71 -1.42
CA HIS A 279 -12.69 -15.82 -0.70
C HIS A 279 -11.98 -14.54 -0.26
N PRO A 280 -12.70 -13.42 -0.16
CA PRO A 280 -12.15 -12.18 0.34
C PRO A 280 -11.76 -12.28 1.82
N GLY A 281 -10.78 -11.47 2.22
CA GLY A 281 -10.48 -11.22 3.63
C GLY A 281 -11.61 -10.40 4.29
N GLN A 282 -11.71 -10.50 5.61
CA GLN A 282 -12.64 -9.65 6.37
C GLN A 282 -12.21 -8.18 6.28
N THR A 283 -13.19 -7.28 6.25
CA THR A 283 -12.98 -5.83 6.35
C THR A 283 -12.32 -5.47 7.68
N GLY A 284 -11.58 -4.36 7.67
CA GLY A 284 -11.16 -3.71 8.91
C GLY A 284 -12.34 -3.01 9.58
N ARG A 285 -12.16 -2.65 10.85
CA ARG A 285 -13.15 -1.91 11.67
C ARG A 285 -12.45 -1.01 12.66
N GLN A 286 -13.14 0.03 13.11
CA GLN A 286 -12.59 0.97 14.07
C GLN A 286 -13.69 1.50 14.97
N GLN A 287 -13.53 1.24 16.26
CA GLN A 287 -14.53 1.51 17.27
C GLN A 287 -13.98 2.50 18.30
N TRP A 288 -14.76 3.53 18.57
CA TRP A 288 -14.55 4.46 19.66
C TRP A 288 -15.38 4.05 20.86
N ILE A 289 -14.71 3.70 21.95
CA ILE A 289 -15.34 3.42 23.24
C ILE A 289 -15.31 4.69 24.08
N LYS A 290 -16.49 5.24 24.31
CA LYS A 290 -16.72 6.41 25.16
C LYS A 290 -16.54 6.05 26.64
N LYS A 291 -16.32 7.07 27.46
CA LYS A 291 -16.12 6.92 28.91
C LYS A 291 -17.32 6.27 29.63
N ASP A 292 -18.53 6.45 29.11
CA ASP A 292 -19.76 5.83 29.63
C ASP A 292 -19.97 4.39 29.13
N GLY A 293 -19.01 3.82 28.39
CA GLY A 293 -19.07 2.47 27.83
C GLY A 293 -19.80 2.37 26.48
N ARG A 294 -20.39 3.45 25.96
CA ARG A 294 -20.99 3.43 24.63
C ARG A 294 -19.90 3.20 23.57
N THR A 295 -20.23 2.37 22.60
CA THR A 295 -19.37 2.08 21.45
C THR A 295 -19.94 2.76 20.21
N GLN A 296 -19.10 3.47 19.47
CA GLN A 296 -19.43 4.10 18.20
C GLN A 296 -18.45 3.59 17.13
N GLU A 297 -18.97 3.10 16.01
CA GLU A 297 -18.15 2.83 14.82
C GLU A 297 -17.70 4.15 14.19
N LEU A 298 -16.44 4.22 13.77
CA LEU A 298 -15.86 5.36 13.07
C LEU A 298 -15.75 5.06 11.57
N ASP A 299 -15.98 6.07 10.73
CA ASP A 299 -15.81 5.97 9.28
C ASP A 299 -14.35 5.71 8.90
N SER A 300 -14.10 5.14 7.71
CA SER A 300 -12.76 4.76 7.24
C SER A 300 -11.75 5.91 7.25
N ILE A 301 -12.22 7.12 6.96
CA ILE A 301 -11.47 8.37 7.05
C ILE A 301 -12.24 9.29 7.99
N CYS A 302 -11.65 9.62 9.14
CA CYS A 302 -12.30 10.49 10.11
C CYS A 302 -11.31 11.25 10.99
N GLY A 303 -11.79 12.34 11.59
CA GLY A 303 -11.13 13.06 12.67
C GLY A 303 -12.08 13.18 13.86
N VAL A 304 -11.64 12.86 15.06
CA VAL A 304 -12.42 12.97 16.29
C VAL A 304 -11.57 13.45 17.46
N GLU A 305 -12.18 14.24 18.34
CA GLU A 305 -11.57 14.65 19.61
C GLU A 305 -11.86 13.59 20.68
N ILE A 306 -10.79 13.03 21.25
CA ILE A 306 -10.87 11.95 22.24
C ILE A 306 -10.51 12.48 23.62
N SER A 307 -11.35 12.14 24.60
CA SER A 307 -11.16 12.51 26.00
C SER A 307 -10.37 11.44 26.78
N PRO A 308 -9.71 11.80 27.89
CA PRO A 308 -9.02 10.84 28.74
C PRO A 308 -9.95 9.71 29.24
N GLY A 309 -9.46 8.48 29.17
CA GLY A 309 -10.17 7.24 29.54
C GLY A 309 -11.03 6.64 28.42
N GLU A 310 -11.15 7.32 27.27
CA GLU A 310 -11.79 6.75 26.09
C GLU A 310 -10.80 5.87 25.30
N ARG A 311 -11.33 4.96 24.48
CA ARG A 311 -10.51 3.97 23.76
C ARG A 311 -10.79 3.92 22.27
N LEU A 312 -9.75 3.63 21.48
CA LEU A 312 -9.84 3.23 20.09
C LEU A 312 -9.52 1.73 20.00
N ILE A 313 -10.45 0.94 19.48
CA ILE A 313 -10.19 -0.43 19.03
C ILE A 313 -10.09 -0.40 17.51
N LEU A 314 -8.91 -0.74 16.98
CA LEU A 314 -8.64 -0.85 15.55
C LEU A 314 -8.46 -2.31 15.17
N GLU A 315 -9.30 -2.80 14.28
CA GLU A 315 -9.19 -4.10 13.65
C GLU A 315 -8.72 -3.91 12.20
N THR A 316 -7.54 -4.41 11.85
CA THR A 316 -7.05 -4.28 10.47
C THR A 316 -7.58 -5.39 9.57
N PRO A 317 -7.68 -5.15 8.25
CA PRO A 317 -8.20 -6.15 7.31
C PRO A 317 -7.32 -7.41 7.26
N GLY A 318 -7.95 -8.53 6.95
CA GLY A 318 -7.24 -9.75 6.53
C GLY A 318 -6.83 -9.69 5.07
N GLY A 319 -6.01 -10.63 4.61
CA GLY A 319 -5.70 -10.80 3.18
C GLY A 319 -6.73 -11.71 2.49
N GLY A 320 -6.89 -11.56 1.17
CA GLY A 320 -7.70 -12.45 0.34
C GLY A 320 -7.04 -13.81 0.11
N GLY A 321 -7.85 -14.86 0.03
CA GLY A 321 -7.40 -16.22 -0.28
C GLY A 321 -7.10 -16.43 -1.77
N TYR A 322 -6.51 -17.58 -2.10
CA TYR A 322 -6.21 -17.98 -3.47
C TYR A 322 -6.73 -19.38 -3.75
N GLY A 323 -7.37 -19.58 -4.92
CA GLY A 323 -7.90 -20.88 -5.33
C GLY A 323 -9.21 -21.24 -4.62
N ASN A 324 -9.86 -22.30 -5.07
CA ASN A 324 -11.15 -22.70 -4.50
C ASN A 324 -10.91 -23.35 -3.14
N ALA A 325 -11.53 -22.82 -2.07
CA ALA A 325 -11.53 -23.54 -0.81
C ALA A 325 -12.19 -24.91 -1.05
N LYS A 326 -11.47 -26.01 -0.83
CA LYS A 326 -12.10 -27.33 -0.80
C LYS A 326 -13.21 -27.26 0.25
N GLU A 327 -14.46 -27.43 -0.16
CA GLU A 327 -15.54 -27.67 0.79
C GLU A 327 -15.13 -28.91 1.59
N ASN A 328 -14.91 -28.74 2.89
CA ASN A 328 -14.70 -29.85 3.79
C ASN A 328 -16.01 -30.66 3.81
N THR A 329 -16.07 -31.73 3.02
CA THR A 329 -17.02 -32.83 3.19
C THR A 329 -16.78 -33.55 4.50
#